data_AF-A0A8S9ZZ23-F1
#
_entry.id   AF-A0A8S9ZZ23-F1
#
_cell.length_a   1.000
_cell.length_b   1.000
_cell.length_c   1.000
_cell.angle_alpha   90.00
_cell.angle_beta   90.00
_cell.angle_gamma   90.00
#
_symmetry.space_group_name_H-M   'P 1'
#
loop_
_entity.id
_entity.type
_entity.pdbx_description
1 polymer ?
#
loop_
_entity_poly.entity_id
_entity_poly.type
_entity_poly.pdbx_seq_one_letter_code
_entity_poly.pdbx_strand_id
1 'polypeptide(L)'
;NVQTTAFTTHKDNSPASIHGQSQDHCAMSTTSTPTMTVQIPLEEFEPLGARPNDGLVITDVQEGSPASGNLRVGDTILSVNGRKISNLKSFYQIMGIAHPTATIEIRRPRTNEELPPEVRTDPSDNLPVEIRSAITRRNGYHYSLVTIDRVPGLRLGLSIKTRDNRVWVTEVKDGSMCSPHLKVFDHIVYVSGVRVTQADVAQTLLVKSMKENSRVDVVIGRPTSRQAIAAANIALSQEDAHDPPSVRLNVDVQQVMRQQILNMAALAQVQPAGVLRNGPTPPQPNNRRITFTGNNEIVPIQSDNVGRQLRRVTAGIPNSPIRQS
;
A
#
# COMPACT_ATOMS: atom_id res chain seq x y z
N ASN A 1 -39.41 -20.60 86.47
CA ASN A 1 -38.77 -19.72 87.47
C ASN A 1 -37.84 -18.78 86.72
N VAL A 2 -38.03 -17.48 86.96
CA VAL A 2 -37.17 -16.32 86.64
C VAL A 2 -37.22 -15.73 85.21
N GLN A 3 -37.62 -14.46 85.19
CA GLN A 3 -37.69 -13.45 84.12
C GLN A 3 -36.31 -12.85 83.76
N THR A 4 -36.33 -11.86 82.83
CA THR A 4 -35.41 -10.68 82.68
C THR A 4 -34.40 -10.88 81.52
N THR A 5 -34.16 -10.05 80.48
CA THR A 5 -34.53 -8.68 79.99
C THR A 5 -34.04 -8.57 78.52
N ALA A 6 -34.83 -8.08 77.55
CA ALA A 6 -34.81 -6.73 76.92
C ALA A 6 -33.43 -6.16 76.45
N PHE A 7 -33.21 -5.98 75.14
CA PHE A 7 -33.16 -4.68 74.42
C PHE A 7 -32.72 -4.79 72.93
N THR A 8 -33.62 -4.31 72.06
CA THR A 8 -33.58 -3.68 70.71
C THR A 8 -32.19 -3.17 70.22
N THR A 9 -31.78 -3.37 68.94
CA THR A 9 -32.19 -2.54 67.78
C THR A 9 -32.08 -3.21 66.40
N HIS A 10 -33.13 -2.93 65.59
CA HIS A 10 -33.33 -3.04 64.13
C HIS A 10 -32.12 -2.60 63.25
N LYS A 11 -31.97 -2.97 61.96
CA LYS A 11 -32.99 -2.99 60.89
C LYS A 11 -32.48 -3.73 59.64
N ASP A 12 -33.23 -4.76 59.27
CA ASP A 12 -33.65 -5.23 57.94
C ASP A 12 -32.86 -4.82 56.69
N ASN A 13 -32.16 -5.80 56.11
CA ASN A 13 -31.84 -5.89 54.69
C ASN A 13 -32.53 -7.15 54.14
N SER A 14 -33.33 -7.02 53.11
CA SER A 14 -33.92 -8.16 52.39
C SER A 14 -34.02 -7.87 50.89
N PRO A 15 -33.94 -8.92 50.04
CA PRO A 15 -33.25 -8.86 48.77
C PRO A 15 -34.20 -8.82 47.56
N ALA A 16 -33.77 -8.19 46.47
CA ALA A 16 -34.46 -8.24 45.18
C ALA A 16 -33.96 -9.44 44.36
N SER A 17 -34.92 -10.20 43.83
CA SER A 17 -34.74 -11.41 43.06
C SER A 17 -35.36 -11.24 41.66
N ILE A 18 -34.55 -11.57 40.64
CA ILE A 18 -34.85 -12.27 39.38
C ILE A 18 -35.73 -11.58 38.31
N HIS A 19 -35.20 -11.43 37.08
CA HIS A 19 -35.59 -12.12 35.81
C HIS A 19 -35.41 -11.23 34.56
N GLY A 20 -34.80 -11.78 33.50
CA GLY A 20 -34.99 -11.28 32.12
C GLY A 20 -33.75 -11.23 31.23
N GLN A 21 -33.54 -12.29 30.45
CA GLN A 21 -32.56 -12.43 29.36
C GLN A 21 -32.94 -11.54 28.15
N SER A 22 -31.97 -10.99 27.40
CA SER A 22 -31.93 -11.05 25.91
C SER A 22 -30.82 -10.20 25.28
N GLN A 23 -29.96 -10.89 24.51
CA GLN A 23 -29.45 -10.51 23.18
C GLN A 23 -28.55 -9.26 23.04
N ASP A 24 -27.24 -9.49 23.08
CA ASP A 24 -26.22 -8.62 22.52
C ASP A 24 -26.29 -8.63 20.98
N HIS A 25 -27.12 -7.76 20.42
CA HIS A 25 -26.95 -7.29 19.05
C HIS A 25 -26.02 -6.08 19.07
N CYS A 26 -24.80 -6.29 18.58
CA CYS A 26 -23.78 -5.25 18.37
C CYS A 26 -24.33 -4.17 17.42
N ALA A 27 -24.79 -3.05 18.00
CA ALA A 27 -25.26 -1.89 17.25
C ALA A 27 -24.09 -1.17 16.60
N MET A 28 -24.27 -0.85 15.32
CA MET A 28 -23.36 -0.08 14.48
C MET A 28 -22.91 1.21 15.18
N SER A 29 -21.59 1.42 15.27
CA SER A 29 -21.00 2.69 15.68
C SER A 29 -21.35 3.77 14.65
N THR A 30 -22.44 4.50 14.88
CA THR A 30 -22.75 5.73 14.17
C THR A 30 -21.80 6.81 14.65
N THR A 31 -20.80 7.16 13.84
CA THR A 31 -19.95 8.33 14.06
C THR A 31 -20.83 9.59 14.06
N SER A 32 -21.24 10.08 15.22
CA SER A 32 -22.03 11.29 15.36
C SER A 32 -21.18 12.49 14.94
N THR A 33 -21.40 13.00 13.72
CA THR A 33 -20.79 14.26 13.29
C THR A 33 -21.22 15.37 14.25
N PRO A 34 -20.29 16.23 14.74
CA PRO A 34 -20.66 17.27 15.69
C PRO A 34 -21.61 18.27 15.01
N THR A 35 -22.74 18.50 15.67
CA THR A 35 -23.75 19.47 15.25
C THR A 35 -23.57 20.76 16.04
N MET A 36 -23.66 21.91 15.38
CA MET A 36 -23.48 23.23 15.99
C MET A 36 -24.79 24.02 15.88
N THR A 37 -25.17 24.71 16.95
CA THR A 37 -26.33 25.61 16.96
C THR A 37 -25.86 27.05 16.88
N VAL A 38 -26.41 27.82 15.94
CA VAL A 38 -26.07 29.22 15.71
C VAL A 38 -27.32 30.08 15.84
N GLN A 39 -27.24 31.15 16.62
CA GLN A 39 -28.33 32.10 16.79
C GLN A 39 -28.04 33.35 15.97
N ILE A 40 -28.95 33.70 15.07
CA ILE A 40 -28.81 34.82 14.17
C ILE A 40 -29.96 35.79 14.47
N PRO A 41 -29.68 37.04 14.87
CA PRO A 41 -30.73 38.06 14.97
C PRO A 41 -31.18 38.45 13.56
N LEU A 42 -32.49 38.45 13.31
CA LEU A 42 -33.08 38.90 12.05
C LEU A 42 -33.91 40.16 12.32
N GLU A 43 -33.52 41.27 11.70
CA GLU A 43 -34.33 42.49 11.69
C GLU A 43 -35.56 42.32 10.78
N GLU A 44 -36.64 43.06 11.04
CA GLU A 44 -37.86 42.97 10.23
C GLU A 44 -37.57 43.29 8.76
N PHE A 45 -38.02 42.40 7.87
CA PHE A 45 -37.88 42.51 6.40
C PHE A 45 -36.48 42.33 5.80
N GLU A 46 -35.45 42.05 6.61
CA GLU A 46 -34.13 41.73 6.05
C GLU A 46 -34.00 40.23 5.73
N PRO A 47 -33.61 39.86 4.50
CA PRO A 47 -33.32 38.47 4.21
C PRO A 47 -32.05 38.02 4.95
N LEU A 48 -32.02 36.76 5.39
CA LEU A 48 -30.85 36.15 6.04
C LEU A 48 -29.54 36.37 5.26
N GLY A 49 -29.61 36.50 3.92
CA GLY A 49 -28.46 36.70 3.05
C GLY A 49 -27.65 35.44 2.76
N ALA A 50 -28.11 34.27 3.21
CA ALA A 50 -27.57 32.97 2.84
C ALA A 50 -28.48 32.26 1.83
N ARG A 51 -27.89 31.66 0.79
CA ARG A 51 -28.59 30.86 -0.22
C ARG A 51 -28.25 29.37 -0.06
N PRO A 52 -29.20 28.54 0.36
CA PRO A 52 -29.04 27.09 0.35
C PRO A 52 -29.44 26.47 -1.00
N ASN A 53 -28.79 25.37 -1.36
CA ASN A 53 -29.15 24.51 -2.49
C ASN A 53 -30.28 23.52 -2.12
N ASP A 54 -30.77 22.74 -3.08
CA ASP A 54 -31.83 21.72 -2.87
C ASP A 54 -31.49 20.71 -1.74
N GLY A 55 -30.21 20.46 -1.51
CA GLY A 55 -29.70 19.62 -0.42
C GLY A 55 -29.48 20.34 0.92
N LEU A 56 -30.04 21.53 1.13
CA LEU A 56 -29.86 22.36 2.35
C LEU A 56 -28.40 22.70 2.70
N VAL A 57 -27.53 22.73 1.69
CA VAL A 57 -26.14 23.17 1.82
C VAL A 57 -26.03 24.63 1.39
N ILE A 58 -25.41 25.46 2.21
CA ILE A 58 -25.20 26.88 1.91
C ILE A 58 -24.17 27.00 0.79
N THR A 59 -24.58 27.55 -0.36
CA THR A 59 -23.70 27.76 -1.51
C THR A 59 -23.12 29.16 -1.55
N ASP A 60 -23.82 30.14 -0.98
CA ASP A 60 -23.45 31.55 -1.05
C ASP A 60 -23.93 32.29 0.20
N VAL A 61 -23.11 33.23 0.67
CA VAL A 61 -23.41 34.09 1.82
C VAL A 61 -23.04 35.51 1.44
N GLN A 62 -24.03 36.39 1.43
CA GLN A 62 -23.85 37.79 1.06
C GLN A 62 -23.09 38.54 2.15
N GLU A 63 -22.00 39.21 1.77
CA GLU A 63 -21.23 40.07 2.67
C GLU A 63 -22.09 41.23 3.20
N GLY A 64 -22.03 41.47 4.50
CA GLY A 64 -22.84 42.50 5.18
C GLY A 64 -24.24 42.05 5.61
N SER A 65 -24.64 40.80 5.33
CA SER A 65 -25.88 40.20 5.83
C SER A 65 -25.71 39.57 7.22
N PRO A 66 -26.79 39.33 7.99
CA PRO A 66 -26.72 38.68 9.31
C PRO A 66 -26.12 37.26 9.26
N ALA A 67 -26.14 36.61 8.08
CA ALA A 67 -25.48 35.33 7.85
C ALA A 67 -23.94 35.42 7.75
N SER A 68 -23.36 36.55 7.32
CA SER A 68 -21.92 36.67 6.99
C SER A 68 -20.97 36.36 8.16
N GLY A 69 -21.39 36.57 9.40
CA GLY A 69 -20.58 36.25 10.60
C GLY A 69 -20.89 34.89 11.23
N ASN A 70 -22.03 34.30 10.89
CA ASN A 70 -22.63 33.18 11.61
C ASN A 70 -22.61 31.88 10.79
N LEU A 71 -22.82 32.00 9.48
CA LEU A 71 -22.89 30.91 8.52
C LEU A 71 -21.72 30.99 7.55
N ARG A 72 -21.26 29.82 7.08
CA ARG A 72 -20.20 29.71 6.07
C ARG A 72 -20.67 28.91 4.88
N VAL A 73 -20.08 29.18 3.71
CA VAL A 73 -20.27 28.36 2.51
C VAL A 73 -19.86 26.92 2.81
N GLY A 74 -20.73 25.96 2.50
CA GLY A 74 -20.56 24.55 2.80
C GLY A 74 -21.21 24.06 4.09
N ASP A 75 -21.72 24.94 4.96
CA ASP A 75 -22.52 24.53 6.13
C ASP A 75 -23.80 23.81 5.65
N THR A 76 -24.13 22.66 6.26
CA THR A 76 -25.38 21.93 6.00
C THR A 76 -26.41 22.26 7.06
N ILE A 77 -27.60 22.69 6.67
CA ILE A 77 -28.69 23.04 7.60
C ILE A 77 -29.47 21.77 7.95
N LEU A 78 -29.58 21.45 9.24
CA LEU A 78 -30.31 20.28 9.75
C LEU A 78 -31.69 20.67 10.30
N SER A 79 -31.74 21.74 11.10
CA SER A 79 -32.97 22.23 11.71
C SER A 79 -32.95 23.75 11.88
N VAL A 80 -34.13 24.37 11.91
CA VAL A 80 -34.29 25.81 12.22
C VAL A 80 -35.37 25.93 13.30
N ASN A 81 -35.06 26.68 14.36
CA ASN A 81 -35.90 26.88 15.54
C ASN A 81 -36.45 25.56 16.12
N GLY A 82 -35.60 24.53 16.15
CA GLY A 82 -35.95 23.19 16.65
C GLY A 82 -36.82 22.35 15.71
N ARG A 83 -37.13 22.84 14.49
CA ARG A 83 -37.88 22.08 13.47
C ARG A 83 -36.90 21.52 12.45
N LYS A 84 -36.88 20.18 12.32
CA LYS A 84 -36.06 19.49 11.32
C LYS A 84 -36.57 19.79 9.92
N ILE A 85 -35.64 20.06 8.99
CA ILE A 85 -35.97 20.48 7.63
C ILE A 85 -35.36 19.47 6.67
N SER A 86 -36.14 19.04 5.68
CA SER A 86 -35.68 18.18 4.59
C SER A 86 -35.74 18.86 3.23
N ASN A 87 -36.58 19.89 3.08
CA ASN A 87 -36.91 20.52 1.80
C ASN A 87 -36.61 22.03 1.84
N LEU A 88 -36.12 22.57 0.72
CA LEU A 88 -35.83 23.99 0.55
C LEU A 88 -37.06 24.90 0.77
N LYS A 89 -38.25 24.46 0.31
CA LYS A 89 -39.51 25.21 0.52
C LYS A 89 -39.85 25.37 2.01
N SER A 90 -39.65 24.30 2.78
CA SER A 90 -39.88 24.31 4.23
C SER A 90 -38.90 25.23 4.95
N PHE A 91 -37.66 25.32 4.47
CA PHE A 91 -36.67 26.27 4.98
C PHE A 91 -37.14 27.73 4.86
N TYR A 92 -37.52 28.17 3.67
CA TYR A 92 -37.99 29.55 3.47
C TYR A 92 -39.28 29.85 4.24
N GLN A 93 -40.19 28.87 4.35
CA GLN A 93 -41.42 29.04 5.12
C GLN A 93 -41.14 29.23 6.62
N ILE A 94 -40.21 28.46 7.19
CA ILE A 94 -39.83 28.58 8.61
C ILE A 94 -39.02 29.86 8.83
N MET A 95 -38.16 30.24 7.89
CA MET A 95 -37.36 31.46 7.98
C MET A 95 -38.23 32.72 7.95
N GLY A 96 -39.28 32.74 7.11
CA GLY A 96 -40.20 33.88 7.02
C GLY A 96 -41.04 34.13 8.28
N ILE A 97 -41.11 33.15 9.19
CA ILE A 97 -41.77 33.29 10.51
C ILE A 97 -40.75 33.37 11.67
N ALA A 98 -39.45 33.24 11.37
CA ALA A 98 -38.37 33.19 12.36
C ALA A 98 -37.83 34.59 12.67
N HIS A 99 -38.70 35.48 13.16
CA HIS A 99 -38.33 36.78 13.72
C HIS A 99 -38.65 36.80 15.23
N PRO A 100 -37.83 37.40 16.10
CA PRO A 100 -36.64 38.25 15.84
C PRO A 100 -35.29 37.52 15.87
N THR A 101 -35.26 36.21 16.16
CA THR A 101 -34.01 35.43 16.23
C THR A 101 -34.22 34.06 15.59
N ALA A 102 -33.36 33.70 14.64
CA ALA A 102 -33.33 32.37 14.04
C ALA A 102 -32.23 31.54 14.69
N THR A 103 -32.63 30.44 15.35
CA THR A 103 -31.72 29.43 15.87
C THR A 103 -31.57 28.34 14.82
N ILE A 104 -30.42 28.27 14.15
CA ILE A 104 -30.17 27.30 13.08
C ILE A 104 -29.20 26.25 13.58
N GLU A 105 -29.60 24.99 13.48
CA GLU A 105 -28.75 23.85 13.73
C GLU A 105 -28.06 23.46 12.42
N ILE A 106 -26.74 23.62 12.41
CA ILE A 106 -25.90 23.38 11.25
C ILE A 106 -24.88 22.28 11.52
N ARG A 107 -24.50 21.60 10.46
CA ARG A 107 -23.32 20.75 10.42
C ARG A 107 -22.27 21.45 9.56
N ARG A 108 -21.22 21.94 10.21
CA ARG A 108 -20.07 22.55 9.54
C ARG A 108 -19.10 21.45 9.09
N PRO A 109 -18.74 21.35 7.81
CA PRO A 109 -17.63 20.51 7.41
C PRO A 109 -16.35 21.05 8.08
N ARG A 110 -15.57 20.17 8.72
CA ARG A 110 -14.29 20.57 9.31
C ARG A 110 -13.38 21.05 8.18
N THR A 111 -13.09 22.36 8.13
CA THR A 111 -12.06 22.91 7.26
C THR A 111 -10.70 22.39 7.73
N ASN A 112 -9.85 21.98 6.80
CA ASN A 112 -8.54 21.36 7.07
C ASN A 112 -7.54 22.23 7.88
N GLU A 113 -7.88 23.49 8.19
CA GLU A 113 -6.97 24.45 8.83
C GLU A 113 -6.93 24.38 10.36
N GLU A 114 -8.00 23.96 11.03
CA GLU A 114 -8.07 23.95 12.51
C GLU A 114 -7.72 22.60 13.15
N LEU A 115 -7.37 21.59 12.34
CA LEU A 115 -6.93 20.31 12.87
C LEU A 115 -5.49 20.42 13.40
N PRO A 116 -5.18 19.89 14.61
CA PRO A 116 -3.82 19.81 15.10
C PRO A 116 -2.92 19.14 14.05
N PRO A 117 -1.62 19.49 13.96
CA PRO A 117 -0.75 19.07 12.87
C PRO A 117 -0.65 17.53 12.70
N GLU A 118 -1.01 16.76 13.73
CA GLU A 118 -1.11 15.29 13.70
C GLU A 118 -2.33 14.76 12.92
N VAL A 119 -3.37 15.58 12.74
CA VAL A 119 -4.62 15.30 12.02
C VAL A 119 -4.76 16.21 10.78
N ARG A 120 -3.65 16.69 10.23
CA ARG A 120 -3.62 17.22 8.85
C ARG A 120 -3.63 16.05 7.87
N THR A 121 -4.71 15.29 7.89
CA THR A 121 -4.94 14.25 6.88
C THR A 121 -5.49 14.91 5.64
N ASP A 122 -4.75 14.81 4.53
CA ASP A 122 -5.36 14.84 3.22
C ASP A 122 -6.55 13.84 3.25
N PRO A 123 -7.78 14.24 2.88
CA PRO A 123 -8.98 13.39 2.94
C PRO A 123 -8.92 12.14 2.04
N SER A 124 -7.78 11.94 1.38
CA SER A 124 -7.49 10.89 0.43
C SER A 124 -6.54 9.81 1.00
N ASP A 125 -5.99 10.02 2.21
CA ASP A 125 -5.24 9.00 2.95
C ASP A 125 -6.19 8.00 3.65
N ASN A 126 -6.83 7.15 2.87
CA ASN A 126 -7.47 5.92 3.36
C ASN A 126 -6.38 4.92 3.77
N LEU A 127 -5.59 5.22 4.79
CA LEU A 127 -4.48 4.38 5.23
C LEU A 127 -4.63 4.02 6.71
N PRO A 128 -4.41 2.77 7.14
CA PRO A 128 -4.40 2.41 8.56
C PRO A 128 -3.39 3.25 9.34
N VAL A 129 -3.69 3.56 10.61
CA VAL A 129 -2.85 4.42 11.48
C VAL A 129 -1.41 3.89 11.57
N GLU A 130 -1.26 2.57 11.72
CA GLU A 130 0.03 1.88 11.79
C GLU A 130 0.90 2.15 10.55
N ILE A 131 0.30 2.07 9.37
CA ILE A 131 1.00 2.28 8.10
C ILE A 131 1.33 3.77 7.92
N ARG A 132 0.43 4.69 8.35
CA ARG A 132 0.67 6.14 8.26
C ARG A 132 1.95 6.56 8.98
N SER A 133 2.20 6.03 10.17
CA SER A 133 3.43 6.30 10.92
C SER A 133 4.67 5.62 10.33
N ALA A 134 4.51 4.47 9.66
CA ALA A 134 5.62 3.69 9.13
C ALA A 134 6.08 4.11 7.72
N ILE A 135 5.24 4.80 6.94
CA ILE A 135 5.58 5.20 5.57
C ILE A 135 6.42 6.47 5.52
N THR A 136 7.47 6.45 4.69
CA THR A 136 8.19 7.65 4.30
C THR A 136 7.44 8.35 3.17
N ARG A 137 6.63 9.36 3.51
CA ARG A 137 5.88 10.14 2.53
C ARG A 137 6.82 11.02 1.72
N ARG A 138 6.62 11.03 0.41
CA ARG A 138 7.35 11.89 -0.51
C ARG A 138 6.45 13.00 -1.02
N ASN A 139 6.98 14.22 -1.08
CA ASN A 139 6.22 15.37 -1.57
C ASN A 139 5.76 15.10 -3.02
N GLY A 140 4.50 15.42 -3.31
CA GLY A 140 3.90 15.21 -4.63
C GLY A 140 3.48 13.77 -4.94
N TYR A 141 3.46 12.89 -3.93
CA TYR A 141 2.86 11.55 -3.99
C TYR A 141 1.65 11.48 -3.07
N HIS A 142 0.61 10.81 -3.54
CA HIS A 142 -0.61 10.52 -2.80
C HIS A 142 -0.64 9.04 -2.42
N TYR A 143 -0.83 8.73 -1.14
CA TYR A 143 -0.82 7.35 -0.66
C TYR A 143 -2.22 6.86 -0.33
N SER A 144 -2.59 5.68 -0.81
CA SER A 144 -3.91 5.10 -0.54
C SER A 144 -3.83 3.60 -0.33
N LEU A 145 -4.66 3.07 0.58
CA LEU A 145 -4.94 1.64 0.64
C LEU A 145 -5.91 1.28 -0.47
N VAL A 146 -5.56 0.26 -1.23
CA VAL A 146 -6.35 -0.27 -2.33
C VAL A 146 -6.54 -1.76 -2.07
N THR A 147 -7.81 -2.16 -1.99
CA THR A 147 -8.20 -3.56 -1.84
C THR A 147 -8.56 -4.12 -3.21
N ILE A 148 -8.01 -5.28 -3.53
CA ILE A 148 -8.25 -6.00 -4.78
C ILE A 148 -8.82 -7.38 -4.41
N ASP A 149 -10.05 -7.65 -4.86
CA ASP A 149 -10.72 -8.93 -4.61
C ASP A 149 -10.47 -9.92 -5.76
N ARG A 150 -10.40 -11.21 -5.42
CA ARG A 150 -10.17 -12.27 -6.38
C ARG A 150 -11.43 -12.59 -7.18
N VAL A 151 -11.34 -12.37 -8.49
CA VAL A 151 -12.35 -12.82 -9.45
C VAL A 151 -11.85 -14.09 -10.17
N PRO A 152 -12.52 -15.25 -10.02
CA PRO A 152 -12.11 -16.46 -10.70
C PRO A 152 -12.23 -16.31 -12.22
N GLY A 153 -11.25 -16.84 -12.96
CA GLY A 153 -11.20 -16.76 -14.43
C GLY A 153 -10.54 -15.47 -14.97
N LEU A 154 -10.36 -14.44 -14.14
CA LEU A 154 -9.67 -13.21 -14.53
C LEU A 154 -8.19 -13.28 -14.15
N ARG A 155 -7.33 -12.71 -15.01
CA ARG A 155 -5.90 -12.57 -14.70
C ARG A 155 -5.67 -11.29 -13.90
N LEU A 156 -4.63 -11.30 -13.07
CA LEU A 156 -4.19 -10.09 -12.37
C LEU A 156 -3.83 -8.96 -13.33
N GLY A 157 -3.20 -9.28 -14.47
CA GLY A 157 -2.90 -8.33 -15.55
C GLY A 157 -2.01 -7.16 -15.13
N LEU A 158 -1.09 -7.40 -14.20
CA LEU A 158 -0.21 -6.39 -13.62
C LEU A 158 1.25 -6.67 -14.01
N SER A 159 1.92 -5.67 -14.57
CA SER A 159 3.37 -5.69 -14.85
C SER A 159 4.08 -4.77 -13.87
N ILE A 160 5.02 -5.33 -13.10
CA ILE A 160 5.80 -4.59 -12.09
C ILE A 160 7.30 -4.75 -12.35
N LYS A 161 8.07 -3.71 -12.03
CA LYS A 161 9.52 -3.69 -12.12
C LYS A 161 10.13 -3.11 -10.85
N THR A 162 11.29 -3.60 -10.45
CA THR A 162 12.09 -2.97 -9.39
C THR A 162 12.99 -1.90 -9.99
N ARG A 163 13.00 -0.69 -9.41
CA ARG A 163 14.01 0.35 -9.67
C ARG A 163 14.23 1.20 -8.42
N ASP A 164 15.45 1.57 -8.10
CA ASP A 164 15.79 2.39 -6.92
C ASP A 164 15.25 1.79 -5.59
N ASN A 165 15.30 0.46 -5.44
CA ASN A 165 14.70 -0.30 -4.33
C ASN A 165 13.19 -0.07 -4.15
N ARG A 166 12.49 0.17 -5.26
CA ARG A 166 11.05 0.47 -5.31
C ARG A 166 10.37 -0.40 -6.35
N VAL A 167 9.12 -0.77 -6.07
CA VAL A 167 8.32 -1.57 -6.99
C VAL A 167 7.37 -0.67 -7.76
N TRP A 168 7.64 -0.49 -9.04
CA TRP A 168 6.87 0.37 -9.93
C TRP A 168 5.92 -0.45 -10.78
N VAL A 169 4.69 0.01 -10.92
CA VAL A 169 3.73 -0.51 -11.89
C VAL A 169 4.08 0.05 -13.26
N THR A 170 4.55 -0.82 -14.15
CA THR A 170 4.92 -0.47 -15.53
C THR A 170 3.72 -0.47 -16.45
N GLU A 171 2.82 -1.44 -16.29
CA GLU A 171 1.66 -1.61 -17.15
C GLU A 171 0.55 -2.33 -16.40
N VAL A 172 -0.69 -1.98 -16.71
CA VAL A 172 -1.88 -2.68 -16.23
C VAL A 172 -2.74 -3.00 -17.44
N LYS A 173 -3.05 -4.29 -17.64
CA LYS A 173 -3.87 -4.74 -18.76
C LYS A 173 -5.32 -4.36 -18.54
N ASP A 174 -5.97 -3.86 -19.58
CA ASP A 174 -7.40 -3.56 -19.56
C ASP A 174 -8.23 -4.83 -19.34
N GLY A 175 -9.32 -4.70 -18.60
CA GLY A 175 -10.17 -5.83 -18.24
C GLY A 175 -9.51 -6.84 -17.28
N SER A 176 -8.39 -6.49 -16.64
CA SER A 176 -7.79 -7.29 -15.58
C SER A 176 -8.34 -6.94 -14.19
N MET A 177 -8.05 -7.78 -13.19
CA MET A 177 -8.45 -7.52 -11.80
C MET A 177 -7.82 -6.23 -11.25
N CYS A 178 -6.62 -5.89 -11.70
CA CYS A 178 -5.89 -4.71 -11.22
C CYS A 178 -6.26 -3.42 -11.95
N SER A 179 -6.85 -3.49 -13.15
CA SER A 179 -7.23 -2.33 -13.99
C SER A 179 -8.04 -1.24 -13.27
N PRO A 180 -9.09 -1.54 -12.50
CA PRO A 180 -9.86 -0.50 -11.80
C PRO A 180 -9.12 0.11 -10.59
N HIS A 181 -8.12 -0.59 -10.06
CA HIS A 181 -7.50 -0.31 -8.77
C HIS A 181 -6.12 0.34 -8.90
N LEU A 182 -5.32 -0.11 -9.86
CA LEU A 182 -3.93 0.28 -10.09
C LEU A 182 -3.80 0.99 -11.45
N LYS A 183 -2.87 1.94 -11.50
CA LYS A 183 -2.52 2.68 -12.73
C LYS A 183 -1.02 2.58 -12.98
N VAL A 184 -0.64 2.86 -14.22
CA VAL A 184 0.77 3.02 -14.59
C VAL A 184 1.40 4.14 -13.74
N PHE A 185 2.67 3.97 -13.36
CA PHE A 185 3.42 4.84 -12.44
C PHE A 185 3.03 4.76 -10.97
N ASP A 186 2.05 3.94 -10.60
CA ASP A 186 1.80 3.68 -9.18
C ASP A 186 3.02 2.93 -8.59
N HIS A 187 3.43 3.35 -7.39
CA HIS A 187 4.50 2.69 -6.64
C HIS A 187 3.92 1.84 -5.52
N ILE A 188 4.22 0.55 -5.51
CA ILE A 188 3.74 -0.39 -4.49
C ILE A 188 4.68 -0.34 -3.28
N VAL A 189 4.14 0.06 -2.13
CA VAL A 189 4.90 0.20 -0.88
C VAL A 189 4.70 -0.98 0.06
N TYR A 190 3.45 -1.41 0.23
CA TYR A 190 3.08 -2.55 1.06
C TYR A 190 2.11 -3.48 0.34
N VAL A 191 2.24 -4.77 0.60
CA VAL A 191 1.33 -5.82 0.15
C VAL A 191 0.94 -6.65 1.37
N SER A 192 -0.36 -6.72 1.69
CA SER A 192 -0.90 -7.44 2.85
C SER A 192 -0.21 -7.07 4.17
N GLY A 193 0.09 -5.78 4.37
CA GLY A 193 0.78 -5.26 5.56
C GLY A 193 2.31 -5.47 5.57
N VAL A 194 2.88 -6.16 4.59
CA VAL A 194 4.33 -6.37 4.48
C VAL A 194 4.95 -5.33 3.55
N ARG A 195 6.03 -4.68 3.99
CA ARG A 195 6.76 -3.70 3.18
C ARG A 195 7.48 -4.41 2.03
N VAL A 196 7.39 -3.83 0.83
CA VAL A 196 8.03 -4.41 -0.34
C VAL A 196 8.97 -3.41 -1.01
N THR A 197 10.17 -3.88 -1.36
CA THR A 197 11.19 -3.14 -2.10
C THR A 197 11.52 -3.75 -3.46
N GLN A 198 11.20 -5.04 -3.64
CA GLN A 198 11.55 -5.84 -4.81
C GLN A 198 10.30 -6.42 -5.48
N ALA A 199 10.25 -6.41 -6.81
CA ALA A 199 9.13 -6.88 -7.60
C ALA A 199 8.82 -8.37 -7.39
N ASP A 200 9.85 -9.22 -7.26
CA ASP A 200 9.67 -10.66 -7.03
C ASP A 200 8.96 -10.96 -5.71
N VAL A 201 9.33 -10.21 -4.66
CA VAL A 201 8.69 -10.30 -3.34
C VAL A 201 7.25 -9.80 -3.43
N ALA A 202 7.00 -8.69 -4.12
CA ALA A 202 5.64 -8.18 -4.34
C ALA A 202 4.78 -9.20 -5.06
N GLN A 203 5.27 -9.77 -6.16
CA GLN A 203 4.56 -10.75 -6.97
C GLN A 203 4.20 -11.99 -6.15
N THR A 204 5.17 -12.51 -5.39
CA THR A 204 4.96 -13.70 -4.55
C THR A 204 3.90 -13.43 -3.49
N LEU A 205 3.96 -12.28 -2.81
CA LEU A 205 2.98 -11.90 -1.79
C LEU A 205 1.58 -11.68 -2.40
N LEU A 206 1.49 -11.00 -3.54
CA LEU A 206 0.22 -10.79 -4.25
C LEU A 206 -0.43 -12.13 -4.61
N VAL A 207 0.33 -13.06 -5.20
CA VAL A 207 -0.19 -14.37 -5.58
C VAL A 207 -0.56 -15.22 -4.37
N LYS A 208 0.25 -15.17 -3.30
CA LYS A 208 -0.02 -15.90 -2.06
C LYS A 208 -1.31 -15.42 -1.39
N SER A 209 -1.43 -14.11 -1.16
CA SER A 209 -2.60 -13.52 -0.51
C SER A 209 -3.88 -13.71 -1.32
N MET A 210 -3.82 -13.65 -2.67
CA MET A 210 -4.94 -13.99 -3.54
C MET A 210 -5.37 -15.46 -3.44
N LYS A 211 -4.46 -16.39 -3.12
CA LYS A 211 -4.78 -17.82 -2.96
C LYS A 211 -5.38 -18.13 -1.59
N GLU A 212 -4.87 -17.50 -0.54
CA GLU A 212 -5.26 -17.79 0.84
C GLU A 212 -6.53 -17.02 1.25
N ASN A 213 -6.57 -15.71 0.97
CA ASN A 213 -7.61 -14.82 1.50
C ASN A 213 -8.64 -14.39 0.45
N SER A 214 -8.44 -14.76 -0.81
CA SER A 214 -9.24 -14.29 -1.96
C SER A 214 -9.33 -12.76 -2.09
N ARG A 215 -8.47 -12.03 -1.39
CA ARG A 215 -8.39 -10.57 -1.37
C ARG A 215 -6.97 -10.15 -1.03
N VAL A 216 -6.52 -9.03 -1.60
CA VAL A 216 -5.24 -8.42 -1.27
C VAL A 216 -5.38 -6.94 -1.02
N ASP A 217 -4.86 -6.51 0.12
CA ASP A 217 -4.74 -5.10 0.45
C ASP A 217 -3.34 -4.61 0.08
N VAL A 218 -3.28 -3.56 -0.72
CA VAL A 218 -2.04 -2.99 -1.26
C VAL A 218 -2.00 -1.51 -0.93
N VAL A 219 -0.85 -1.05 -0.42
CA VAL A 219 -0.60 0.38 -0.22
C VAL A 219 0.18 0.89 -1.41
N ILE A 220 -0.42 1.85 -2.12
CA ILE A 220 0.19 2.47 -3.29
C ILE A 220 0.52 3.94 -3.02
N GLY A 221 1.59 4.41 -3.66
CA GLY A 221 1.91 5.83 -3.79
C GLY A 221 1.71 6.27 -5.24
N ARG A 222 0.68 7.07 -5.50
CA ARG A 222 0.37 7.62 -6.82
C ARG A 222 1.01 9.00 -6.99
N PRO A 223 1.81 9.24 -8.05
CA PRO A 223 2.37 10.56 -8.29
C PRO A 223 1.27 11.55 -8.70
N THR A 224 1.16 12.69 -7.99
CA THR A 224 0.18 13.75 -8.28
C THR A 224 0.83 15.01 -8.81
N SER A 225 2.05 15.32 -8.36
CA SER A 225 2.82 16.47 -8.84
C SER A 225 3.47 16.17 -10.20
N ARG A 226 3.57 17.19 -11.06
CA ARG A 226 4.30 17.12 -12.34
C ARG A 226 5.74 16.62 -12.15
N GLN A 227 6.41 17.05 -11.08
CA GLN A 227 7.77 16.62 -10.76
C GLN A 227 7.82 15.12 -10.40
N ALA A 228 6.83 14.62 -9.66
CA ALA A 228 6.74 13.22 -9.26
C ALA A 228 6.45 12.32 -10.47
N ILE A 229 5.56 12.75 -11.37
CA ILE A 229 5.25 12.04 -12.61
C ILE A 229 6.49 11.99 -13.52
N ALA A 230 7.22 13.09 -13.67
CA ALA A 230 8.47 13.12 -14.43
C ALA A 230 9.52 12.16 -13.84
N ALA A 231 9.67 12.14 -12.51
CA ALA A 231 10.58 11.21 -11.83
C ALA A 231 10.17 9.74 -12.03
N ALA A 232 8.88 9.41 -11.96
CA ALA A 232 8.38 8.06 -12.19
C ALA A 232 8.62 7.60 -13.64
N ASN A 233 8.44 8.50 -14.61
CA ASN A 233 8.78 8.25 -16.02
C ASN A 233 10.27 7.95 -16.19
N ILE A 234 11.15 8.77 -15.61
CA ILE A 234 12.61 8.58 -15.68
C ILE A 234 13.01 7.24 -15.07
N ALA A 235 12.46 6.89 -13.90
CA ALA A 235 12.75 5.63 -13.22
C ALA A 235 12.37 4.42 -14.07
N LEU A 236 11.22 4.45 -14.77
CA LEU A 236 10.79 3.36 -15.65
C LEU A 236 11.53 3.33 -16.99
N SER A 237 11.99 4.48 -17.50
CA SER A 237 12.71 4.56 -18.78
C SER A 237 14.17 4.15 -18.70
N GLN A 238 14.78 4.19 -17.52
CA GLN A 238 16.14 3.68 -17.32
C GLN A 238 16.20 2.21 -17.79
N GLU A 239 17.33 1.75 -18.31
CA GLU A 239 17.49 0.33 -18.62
C GLU A 239 17.70 -0.46 -17.32
N ASP A 240 17.58 -1.80 -17.38
CA ASP A 240 17.79 -2.70 -16.25
C ASP A 240 19.29 -2.73 -15.87
N ALA A 241 19.82 -1.61 -15.41
CA ALA A 241 21.03 -1.61 -14.61
C ALA A 241 20.69 -2.44 -13.36
N HIS A 242 21.40 -3.54 -13.16
CA HIS A 242 21.23 -4.39 -11.99
C HIS A 242 21.43 -3.53 -10.74
N ASP A 243 20.33 -3.11 -10.11
CA ASP A 243 20.38 -2.30 -8.90
C ASP A 243 21.25 -3.04 -7.89
N PRO A 244 22.35 -2.44 -7.41
CA PRO A 244 23.20 -3.11 -6.44
C PRO A 244 22.36 -3.43 -5.20
N PRO A 245 22.54 -4.62 -4.59
CA PRO A 245 21.72 -5.05 -3.48
C PRO A 245 21.70 -4.00 -2.36
N SER A 246 20.53 -3.80 -1.77
CA SER A 246 20.21 -2.75 -0.79
C SER A 246 21.04 -2.80 0.51
N VAL A 247 21.82 -3.87 0.70
CA VAL A 247 22.63 -4.08 1.88
C VAL A 247 24.00 -3.47 1.62
N ARG A 248 24.30 -2.35 2.30
CA ARG A 248 25.68 -1.86 2.40
C ARG A 248 26.51 -2.96 3.08
N LEU A 249 27.35 -3.63 2.30
CA LEU A 249 28.34 -4.56 2.83
C LEU A 249 29.28 -3.80 3.78
N ASN A 250 29.62 -4.39 4.92
CA ASN A 250 30.64 -3.82 5.81
C ASN A 250 31.96 -3.63 5.06
N VAL A 251 32.76 -2.63 5.44
CA VAL A 251 34.03 -2.29 4.79
C VAL A 251 34.93 -3.53 4.65
N ASP A 252 34.96 -4.38 5.69
CA ASP A 252 35.71 -5.63 5.70
C ASP A 252 35.24 -6.61 4.61
N VAL A 253 33.93 -6.74 4.41
CA VAL A 253 33.36 -7.63 3.39
C VAL A 253 33.60 -7.08 1.98
N GLN A 254 33.52 -5.75 1.82
CA GLN A 254 33.89 -5.09 0.56
C GLN A 254 35.36 -5.30 0.23
N GLN A 255 36.24 -5.24 1.24
CA GLN A 255 37.66 -5.47 1.08
C GLN A 255 37.95 -6.93 0.69
N VAL A 256 37.31 -7.89 1.34
CA VAL A 256 37.40 -9.32 0.99
C VAL A 256 36.93 -9.55 -0.45
N MET A 257 35.80 -8.98 -0.85
CA MET A 257 35.30 -9.09 -2.23
C MET A 257 36.26 -8.47 -3.25
N ARG A 258 36.78 -7.28 -2.98
CA ARG A 258 37.74 -6.61 -3.86
C ARG A 258 39.01 -7.45 -4.02
N GLN A 259 39.51 -8.02 -2.92
CA GLN A 259 40.66 -8.93 -2.93
C GLN A 259 40.36 -10.18 -3.77
N GLN A 260 39.16 -10.75 -3.63
CA GLN A 260 38.77 -11.95 -4.38
C GLN A 260 38.60 -11.68 -5.88
N ILE A 261 38.07 -10.52 -6.26
CA ILE A 261 37.97 -10.10 -7.66
C ILE A 261 39.38 -9.95 -8.27
N LEU A 262 40.32 -9.36 -7.54
CA LEU A 262 41.72 -9.25 -7.98
C LEU A 262 42.38 -10.63 -8.11
N ASN A 263 42.17 -11.52 -7.13
CA ASN A 263 42.67 -12.89 -7.17
C ASN A 263 42.09 -13.67 -8.36
N MET A 264 40.78 -13.53 -8.61
CA MET A 264 40.13 -14.18 -9.76
C MET A 264 40.60 -13.60 -11.09
N ALA A 265 40.81 -12.28 -11.19
CA ALA A 265 41.37 -11.66 -12.38
C ALA A 265 42.81 -12.11 -12.63
N ALA A 266 43.62 -12.24 -11.57
CA ALA A 266 44.97 -12.78 -11.64
C ALA A 266 44.96 -14.26 -12.07
N LEU A 267 44.05 -15.07 -11.51
CA LEU A 267 43.87 -16.48 -11.90
C LEU A 267 43.38 -16.64 -13.34
N ALA A 268 42.52 -15.74 -13.82
CA ALA A 268 42.05 -15.73 -15.21
C ALA A 268 43.16 -15.39 -16.22
N GLN A 269 44.23 -14.71 -15.79
CA GLN A 269 45.41 -14.43 -16.60
C GLN A 269 46.39 -15.60 -16.66
N VAL A 270 46.28 -16.57 -15.73
CA VAL A 270 47.10 -17.78 -15.75
C VAL A 270 46.49 -18.74 -16.77
N GLN A 271 47.17 -18.89 -17.91
CA GLN A 271 46.83 -19.94 -18.86
C GLN A 271 46.99 -21.30 -18.16
N PRO A 272 46.00 -22.20 -18.20
CA PRO A 272 46.12 -23.50 -17.57
C PRO A 272 47.32 -24.22 -18.17
N ALA A 273 48.30 -24.55 -17.34
CA ALA A 273 49.45 -25.32 -17.79
C ALA A 273 48.94 -26.66 -18.33
N GLY A 274 49.06 -26.87 -19.64
CA GLY A 274 48.71 -28.14 -20.26
C GLY A 274 49.54 -29.24 -19.63
N VAL A 275 48.88 -30.23 -19.03
CA VAL A 275 49.54 -31.39 -18.40
C VAL A 275 50.27 -32.25 -19.46
N LEU A 276 49.97 -32.05 -20.74
CA LEU A 276 50.60 -32.74 -21.86
C LEU A 276 51.75 -31.91 -22.42
N ARG A 277 52.97 -32.43 -22.26
CA ARG A 277 54.21 -31.92 -22.86
C ARG A 277 54.16 -32.06 -24.38
N ASN A 278 53.94 -30.97 -25.11
CA ASN A 278 54.18 -30.91 -26.55
C ASN A 278 55.64 -30.54 -26.80
N GLY A 279 56.54 -31.52 -26.69
CA GLY A 279 57.92 -31.40 -27.19
C GLY A 279 58.04 -31.97 -28.62
N PRO A 280 58.99 -31.51 -29.44
CA PRO A 280 59.23 -32.11 -30.74
C PRO A 280 59.94 -33.46 -30.54
N THR A 281 59.56 -34.45 -31.36
CA THR A 281 60.03 -35.85 -31.39
C THR A 281 59.67 -36.77 -30.20
N PRO A 282 58.97 -37.90 -30.44
CA PRO A 282 58.82 -38.93 -29.42
C PRO A 282 60.16 -39.67 -29.22
N PRO A 283 60.64 -39.89 -27.98
CA PRO A 283 61.65 -40.91 -27.75
C PRO A 283 61.03 -42.27 -28.08
N GLN A 284 61.81 -43.15 -28.73
CA GLN A 284 61.37 -44.48 -29.13
C GLN A 284 60.66 -45.20 -27.95
N PRO A 285 59.57 -45.95 -28.22
CA PRO A 285 58.83 -46.62 -27.16
C PRO A 285 59.70 -47.71 -26.55
N ASN A 286 60.21 -47.46 -25.33
CA ASN A 286 60.70 -48.54 -24.49
C ASN A 286 59.46 -49.33 -24.04
N ASN A 287 59.21 -50.41 -24.77
CA ASN A 287 57.99 -51.20 -24.76
C ASN A 287 57.86 -51.97 -23.43
N ARG A 288 57.39 -51.32 -22.36
CA ARG A 288 56.77 -52.04 -21.23
C ARG A 288 55.27 -52.10 -21.45
N ARG A 289 54.88 -53.01 -22.35
CA ARG A 289 53.49 -53.38 -22.59
C ARG A 289 52.92 -54.03 -21.33
N ILE A 290 52.21 -53.25 -20.51
CA ILE A 290 51.39 -53.81 -19.43
C ILE A 290 50.21 -54.52 -20.11
N THR A 291 50.22 -55.85 -20.06
CA THR A 291 49.18 -56.70 -20.61
C THR A 291 48.29 -57.16 -19.46
N PHE A 292 46.99 -56.88 -19.53
CA PHE A 292 46.01 -57.43 -18.61
C PHE A 292 45.54 -58.77 -19.17
N THR A 293 45.92 -59.88 -18.53
CA THR A 293 45.36 -61.22 -18.81
C THR A 293 44.10 -61.40 -17.97
N GLY A 294 42.98 -60.96 -18.50
CA GLY A 294 41.66 -61.19 -17.92
C GLY A 294 40.60 -61.10 -19.01
N ASN A 295 39.60 -61.97 -18.95
CA ASN A 295 38.42 -61.88 -19.81
C ASN A 295 37.66 -60.59 -19.46
N ASN A 296 37.94 -59.52 -20.20
CA ASN A 296 37.24 -58.27 -20.05
C ASN A 296 35.87 -58.39 -20.74
N GLU A 297 34.80 -58.56 -19.95
CA GLU A 297 33.45 -58.27 -20.42
C GLU A 297 33.31 -56.75 -20.58
N ILE A 298 33.29 -56.31 -21.83
CA ILE A 298 32.98 -54.93 -22.18
C ILE A 298 31.45 -54.85 -22.26
N VAL A 299 30.82 -54.32 -21.21
CA VAL A 299 29.39 -53.98 -21.23
C VAL A 299 29.25 -52.58 -21.83
N PRO A 300 28.71 -52.43 -23.05
CA PRO A 300 28.47 -51.10 -23.62
C PRO A 300 27.28 -50.46 -22.89
N ILE A 301 27.54 -49.37 -22.16
CA ILE A 301 26.47 -48.50 -21.67
C ILE A 301 25.94 -47.75 -22.90
N GLN A 302 24.68 -48.00 -23.29
CA GLN A 302 24.04 -47.26 -24.37
C GLN A 302 24.03 -45.77 -24.02
N SER A 303 24.65 -44.98 -24.91
CA SER A 303 24.60 -43.53 -24.89
C SER A 303 23.75 -43.09 -26.07
N ASP A 304 22.71 -42.29 -25.83
CA ASP A 304 21.75 -41.81 -26.84
C ASP A 304 22.37 -40.95 -27.96
N ASN A 305 23.69 -40.78 -27.97
CA ASN A 305 24.43 -39.97 -28.93
C ASN A 305 25.20 -40.77 -29.99
N VAL A 306 24.93 -42.06 -30.17
CA VAL A 306 25.55 -42.85 -31.25
C VAL A 306 25.28 -42.19 -32.61
N GLY A 307 26.33 -41.71 -33.28
CA GLY A 307 26.26 -41.09 -34.60
C GLY A 307 26.17 -39.56 -34.64
N ARG A 308 26.10 -38.87 -33.49
CA ARG A 308 26.18 -37.40 -33.44
C ARG A 308 27.60 -36.94 -33.14
N GLN A 309 28.22 -36.23 -34.08
CA GLN A 309 29.45 -35.48 -33.79
C GLN A 309 29.11 -34.32 -32.85
N LEU A 310 29.73 -34.31 -31.67
CA LEU A 310 29.65 -33.18 -30.76
C LEU A 310 30.30 -31.96 -31.42
N ARG A 311 29.56 -30.86 -31.55
CA ARG A 311 30.13 -29.60 -32.03
C ARG A 311 31.11 -29.08 -30.98
N ARG A 312 32.33 -28.73 -31.42
CA ARG A 312 33.26 -27.97 -30.59
C ARG A 312 32.60 -26.64 -30.21
N VAL A 313 32.51 -26.36 -28.91
CA VAL A 313 32.18 -25.03 -28.43
C VAL A 313 33.40 -24.16 -28.72
N THR A 314 33.36 -23.41 -29.81
CA THR A 314 34.36 -22.38 -30.11
C THR A 314 34.28 -21.33 -29.00
N ALA A 315 35.36 -21.14 -28.24
CA ALA A 315 35.49 -20.14 -27.18
C ALA A 315 35.58 -18.69 -27.74
N GLY A 316 34.73 -18.34 -28.71
CA GLY A 316 34.87 -17.13 -29.51
C GLY A 316 33.60 -16.72 -30.24
N ILE A 317 32.46 -16.66 -29.52
CA ILE A 317 31.31 -15.87 -29.97
C ILE A 317 31.09 -14.77 -28.93
N PRO A 318 31.29 -13.49 -29.27
CA PRO A 318 30.89 -12.38 -28.41
C PRO A 318 29.39 -12.19 -28.62
N ASN A 319 28.55 -12.89 -27.87
CA ASN A 319 27.13 -12.55 -27.74
C ASN A 319 26.58 -13.13 -26.43
N SER A 320 27.06 -12.54 -25.34
CA SER A 320 26.30 -12.41 -24.10
C SER A 320 26.06 -10.91 -23.92
N PRO A 321 24.82 -10.44 -23.72
CA PRO A 321 24.50 -9.00 -23.65
C PRO A 321 24.97 -8.35 -22.32
N ILE A 322 25.96 -8.94 -21.65
CA ILE A 322 26.58 -8.41 -20.44
C ILE A 322 27.95 -7.83 -20.83
N ARG A 323 27.92 -6.76 -21.63
CA ARG A 323 28.96 -5.73 -21.73
C ARG A 323 28.67 -4.89 -22.96
N GLN A 324 28.21 -3.67 -22.74
CA GLN A 324 28.80 -2.49 -23.37
C GLN A 324 28.27 -1.22 -22.71
N SER A 325 29.18 -0.53 -22.04
CA SER A 325 29.39 0.91 -22.21
C SER A 325 29.66 1.25 -23.66
#